data_AF-A0A0D7AYU8-F1
#
_entry.id   AF-A0A0D7AYU8-F1
#
_cell.length_a   1.000
_cell.length_b   1.000
_cell.length_c   1.000
_cell.angle_alpha   90.00
_cell.angle_beta   90.00
_cell.angle_gamma   90.00
#
_symmetry.space_group_name_H-M   'P 1'
#
loop_
_entity.id
_entity.type
_entity.pdbx_description
1 polymer ?
#
loop_
_entity_poly.entity_id
_entity_poly.type
_entity_poly.pdbx_seq_one_letter_code
_entity_poly.pdbx_strand_id
1 'polypeptide(L)'
;MSRKGKEPLVPALPLPSSSASSSAPTPSFQTLWAYILPALDKIMLPDSELGPDENASSVQGSETSSGRIDTGSTNADAAPGNGKVANGSVNGTAKAPAIDMQLYAGIHSACYNYITTQSTDTHKPDANSGSDIYNQLDKYFSELARSILSGLDTPDNSAEETELLARLLPAFQRFSSGAQTVNRLLNYVNRHYVRRAIDEDKGWLGMHDVMADFVRSPSAPSPLSIEEEKAARMASIAKLLGSPRSTGINLTTVTDDSPSRETLAQKYRERKVAVLATWGYDPNASDSGSSSGTAFRSTTTLAEAEAAAEAASESGRVILIGSLAHRRFRFDCVEPLLAIPKGVKKKGKKKKKNGGQGQGTEVAEDEKLAEGLAGVSLQAGGASSQAAGSSSSQAGGSSSQIGGSSTQQQDLPGPKGRLARAVKHLLEVDERPETERIRIAGELADMLRKVGVKIDHPLRKKLESFVVGS
;
A
#
# COMPACT_ATOMS: atom_id res chain seq x y z
N MET A 1 -46.36 7.28 -28.65
CA MET A 1 -45.41 6.34 -29.30
C MET A 1 -44.26 6.07 -28.33
N SER A 2 -44.48 5.15 -27.39
CA SER A 2 -43.51 4.82 -26.33
C SER A 2 -42.53 3.77 -26.83
N ARG A 3 -41.26 4.13 -26.96
CA ARG A 3 -40.19 3.18 -27.27
C ARG A 3 -39.78 2.47 -25.98
N LYS A 4 -40.28 1.25 -25.80
CA LYS A 4 -39.84 0.31 -24.77
C LYS A 4 -38.40 -0.12 -25.11
N GLY A 5 -37.43 0.46 -24.40
CA GLY A 5 -36.02 0.05 -24.47
C GLY A 5 -35.88 -1.36 -23.91
N LYS A 6 -35.33 -2.26 -24.72
CA LYS A 6 -35.04 -3.65 -24.36
C LYS A 6 -33.64 -3.66 -23.75
N GLU A 7 -33.56 -3.73 -22.43
CA GLU A 7 -32.30 -3.93 -21.70
C GLU A 7 -31.54 -5.13 -22.30
N PRO A 8 -30.21 -5.01 -22.54
CA PRO A 8 -29.41 -6.12 -23.00
C PRO A 8 -29.34 -7.16 -21.89
N LEU A 9 -29.98 -8.33 -22.09
CA LEU A 9 -29.78 -9.49 -21.24
C LEU A 9 -28.27 -9.73 -21.10
N VAL A 10 -27.75 -9.55 -19.89
CA VAL A 10 -26.45 -10.10 -19.51
C VAL A 10 -26.49 -11.59 -19.89
N PRO A 11 -25.56 -12.08 -20.73
CA PRO A 11 -25.56 -13.48 -21.14
C PRO A 11 -25.62 -14.34 -19.88
N ALA A 12 -26.64 -15.19 -19.78
CA ALA A 12 -26.73 -16.15 -18.68
C ALA A 12 -25.40 -16.91 -18.65
N LEU A 13 -24.59 -16.64 -17.62
CA LEU A 13 -23.29 -17.25 -17.47
C LEU A 13 -23.52 -18.77 -17.50
N PRO A 14 -22.84 -19.51 -18.40
CA PRO A 14 -22.99 -20.95 -18.44
C PRO A 14 -22.60 -21.48 -17.06
N LEU A 15 -23.60 -21.92 -16.30
CA LEU A 15 -23.36 -22.57 -15.03
C LEU A 15 -22.44 -23.75 -15.32
N PRO A 16 -21.31 -23.90 -14.60
CA PRO A 16 -20.44 -25.05 -14.78
C PRO A 16 -21.29 -26.29 -14.47
N SER A 17 -21.64 -27.04 -15.50
CA SER A 17 -22.37 -28.30 -15.34
C SER A 17 -21.48 -29.23 -14.53
N SER A 18 -22.02 -29.77 -13.44
CA SER A 18 -21.34 -30.67 -12.50
C SER A 18 -20.87 -32.00 -13.12
N SER A 19 -21.04 -32.17 -14.44
CA SER A 19 -20.73 -33.35 -15.24
C SER A 19 -19.68 -33.06 -16.32
N ALA A 20 -18.76 -32.12 -16.06
CA ALA A 20 -17.67 -31.82 -16.98
C ALA A 20 -16.69 -33.00 -17.09
N SER A 21 -16.88 -33.79 -18.15
CA SER A 21 -15.87 -34.66 -18.72
C SER A 21 -14.57 -33.88 -18.95
N SER A 22 -13.42 -34.54 -18.78
CA SER A 22 -12.05 -34.00 -18.73
C SER A 22 -11.52 -33.32 -20.01
N SER A 23 -12.39 -32.81 -20.88
CA SER A 23 -12.08 -32.24 -22.19
C SER A 23 -12.59 -30.81 -22.38
N ALA A 24 -13.03 -30.13 -21.32
CA ALA A 24 -13.39 -28.72 -21.42
C ALA A 24 -12.13 -27.90 -21.75
N PRO A 25 -12.17 -27.00 -22.76
CA PRO A 25 -11.02 -26.19 -23.12
C PRO A 25 -10.56 -25.36 -21.92
N THR A 26 -9.25 -25.36 -21.68
CA THR A 26 -8.63 -24.51 -20.65
C THR A 26 -9.12 -23.07 -20.80
N PRO A 27 -9.75 -22.48 -19.78
CA PRO A 27 -10.23 -21.11 -19.89
C PRO A 27 -9.03 -20.19 -20.14
N SER A 28 -9.09 -19.36 -21.17
CA SER A 28 -8.08 -18.32 -21.36
C SER A 28 -8.10 -17.36 -20.18
N PHE A 29 -6.98 -16.69 -19.90
CA PHE A 29 -6.91 -15.64 -18.88
C PHE A 29 -8.03 -14.61 -19.04
N GLN A 30 -8.30 -14.19 -20.27
CA GLN A 30 -9.32 -13.18 -20.57
C GLN A 30 -10.74 -13.66 -20.21
N THR A 31 -11.03 -14.94 -20.45
CA THR A 31 -12.30 -15.55 -20.06
C THR A 31 -12.45 -15.61 -18.55
N LEU A 32 -11.38 -16.00 -17.83
CA LEU A 32 -11.37 -16.01 -16.36
C LEU A 32 -11.56 -14.60 -15.79
N TRP A 33 -10.82 -13.62 -16.32
CA TRP A 33 -10.90 -12.25 -15.84
C TRP A 33 -12.28 -11.64 -16.09
N ALA A 34 -12.88 -11.86 -17.26
CA ALA A 34 -14.24 -11.43 -17.55
C ALA A 34 -15.29 -12.04 -16.60
N TYR A 35 -15.00 -13.22 -16.03
CA TYR A 35 -15.84 -13.85 -15.02
C TYR A 35 -15.62 -13.29 -13.61
N ILE A 36 -14.37 -12.96 -13.25
CA ILE A 36 -14.01 -12.42 -11.93
C ILE A 36 -14.41 -10.94 -11.78
N LEU A 37 -14.22 -10.14 -12.83
CA LEU A 37 -14.35 -8.67 -12.78
C LEU A 37 -15.72 -8.20 -12.23
N PRO A 38 -16.88 -8.70 -12.70
CA PRO A 38 -18.18 -8.27 -12.16
C PRO A 38 -18.33 -8.55 -10.65
N ALA A 39 -17.71 -9.62 -10.14
CA ALA A 39 -17.72 -9.91 -8.71
C ALA A 39 -16.84 -8.92 -7.94
N LEU A 40 -15.68 -8.53 -8.47
CA LEU A 40 -14.84 -7.50 -7.88
C LEU A 40 -15.57 -6.16 -7.81
N ASP A 41 -16.22 -5.76 -8.89
CA ASP A 41 -16.96 -4.50 -8.96
C ASP A 41 -18.12 -4.48 -7.96
N LYS A 42 -18.88 -5.58 -7.85
CA LYS A 42 -19.92 -5.73 -6.83
C LYS A 42 -19.39 -5.63 -5.39
N ILE A 43 -18.16 -6.09 -5.13
CA ILE A 43 -17.55 -6.05 -3.80
C ILE A 43 -16.99 -4.65 -3.48
N MET A 44 -16.38 -4.00 -4.47
CA MET A 44 -15.53 -2.83 -4.26
C MET A 44 -16.24 -1.49 -4.54
N LEU A 45 -17.13 -1.44 -5.54
CA LEU A 45 -17.81 -0.21 -5.95
C LEU A 45 -19.06 0.06 -5.09
N PRO A 46 -19.42 1.33 -4.83
CA PRO A 46 -20.63 1.71 -4.11
C PRO A 46 -21.91 1.30 -4.87
N ASP A 47 -22.89 0.77 -4.13
CA ASP A 47 -24.18 0.31 -4.67
C ASP A 47 -24.93 1.42 -5.41
N SER A 48 -24.61 2.69 -5.14
CA SER A 48 -25.20 3.87 -5.79
C SER A 48 -24.87 4.00 -7.29
N GLU A 49 -23.89 3.28 -7.82
CA GLU A 49 -23.60 3.26 -9.26
C GLU A 49 -24.30 2.13 -10.01
N LEU A 50 -24.86 1.15 -9.30
CA LEU A 50 -25.82 0.23 -9.88
C LEU A 50 -27.13 1.02 -9.94
N GLY A 51 -27.47 1.53 -11.13
CA GLY A 51 -28.64 2.38 -11.35
C GLY A 51 -29.89 1.82 -10.66
N PRO A 52 -30.88 2.68 -10.33
CA PRO A 52 -32.05 2.26 -9.56
C PRO A 52 -32.68 1.05 -10.24
N ASP A 53 -32.55 -0.13 -9.62
CA ASP A 53 -33.23 -1.34 -10.05
C ASP A 53 -34.74 -1.06 -9.91
N GLU A 54 -35.38 -0.60 -10.99
CA GLU A 54 -36.83 -0.33 -11.06
C GLU A 54 -37.69 -1.59 -10.77
N ASN A 55 -37.08 -2.73 -10.46
CA ASN A 55 -37.75 -4.00 -10.24
C ASN A 55 -37.71 -4.53 -8.80
N ALA A 56 -37.14 -3.80 -7.83
CA ALA A 56 -37.30 -4.14 -6.41
C ALA A 56 -38.68 -3.67 -5.88
N SER A 57 -39.75 -4.10 -6.54
CA SER A 57 -41.11 -3.97 -6.04
C SER A 57 -41.29 -4.86 -4.82
N SER A 58 -41.15 -4.26 -3.64
CA SER A 58 -41.94 -4.52 -2.43
C SER A 58 -42.72 -5.84 -2.40
N VAL A 59 -42.04 -6.94 -2.10
CA VAL A 59 -42.69 -8.10 -1.47
C VAL A 59 -42.71 -7.83 0.03
N GLN A 60 -43.70 -7.03 0.46
CA GLN A 60 -44.15 -7.05 1.85
C GLN A 60 -44.84 -8.40 2.09
N GLY A 61 -44.05 -9.38 2.53
CA GLY A 61 -44.57 -10.66 3.00
C GLY A 61 -45.31 -10.46 4.32
N SER A 62 -46.63 -10.68 4.27
CA SER A 62 -47.52 -10.74 5.43
C SER A 62 -47.04 -11.76 6.46
N GLU A 63 -46.84 -11.31 7.70
CA GLU A 63 -46.63 -12.15 8.87
C GLU A 63 -47.88 -12.99 9.12
N THR A 64 -47.81 -14.29 8.82
CA THR A 64 -48.79 -15.27 9.29
C THR A 64 -48.34 -15.83 10.63
N SER A 65 -49.01 -15.34 11.67
CA SER A 65 -49.13 -15.93 13.00
C SER A 65 -49.44 -17.44 12.93
N SER A 66 -48.57 -18.30 13.49
CA SER A 66 -48.96 -19.57 14.13
C SER A 66 -47.79 -20.27 14.84
N GLY A 67 -48.05 -20.73 16.07
CA GLY A 67 -47.43 -21.96 16.60
C GLY A 67 -46.28 -21.80 17.60
N ARG A 68 -46.53 -21.18 18.76
CA ARG A 68 -45.67 -21.26 19.95
C ARG A 68 -45.92 -22.60 20.66
N ILE A 69 -44.91 -23.47 20.73
CA ILE A 69 -44.88 -24.61 21.65
C ILE A 69 -43.90 -24.27 22.77
N ASP A 70 -44.45 -24.21 23.99
CA ASP A 70 -43.75 -24.15 25.26
C ASP A 70 -42.88 -25.39 25.48
N THR A 71 -41.62 -25.17 25.88
CA THR A 71 -40.97 -26.02 26.89
C THR A 71 -40.17 -25.12 27.81
N GLY A 72 -40.60 -25.02 29.07
CA GLY A 72 -39.92 -24.25 30.11
C GLY A 72 -38.78 -25.03 30.76
N SER A 73 -37.78 -24.32 31.29
CA SER A 73 -37.23 -24.55 32.63
C SER A 73 -36.14 -23.52 33.00
N THR A 74 -36.54 -22.54 33.80
CA THR A 74 -35.90 -22.07 35.06
C THR A 74 -34.36 -22.01 35.18
N ASN A 75 -33.81 -20.80 35.29
CA ASN A 75 -33.50 -20.21 36.61
C ASN A 75 -33.09 -18.74 36.49
N ALA A 76 -33.62 -17.96 37.43
CA ALA A 76 -33.39 -16.55 37.63
C ALA A 76 -32.10 -16.31 38.43
N ASP A 77 -31.37 -15.23 38.14
CA ASP A 77 -31.09 -14.23 39.16
C ASP A 77 -30.73 -12.87 38.54
N ALA A 78 -31.06 -11.81 39.26
CA ALA A 78 -31.31 -10.46 38.78
C ALA A 78 -30.09 -9.53 38.84
N ALA A 79 -30.00 -8.58 37.89
CA ALA A 79 -29.57 -7.19 38.16
C ALA A 79 -29.94 -6.26 36.98
N PRO A 80 -30.23 -4.97 37.24
CA PRO A 80 -31.03 -4.14 36.33
C PRO A 80 -30.22 -3.16 35.49
N GLY A 81 -30.78 -2.82 34.33
CA GLY A 81 -30.77 -1.46 33.78
C GLY A 81 -29.47 -0.96 33.19
N ASN A 82 -29.29 -1.13 31.88
CA ASN A 82 -28.58 -0.13 31.10
C ASN A 82 -29.35 0.18 29.82
N GLY A 83 -29.76 1.44 29.71
CA GLY A 83 -30.53 1.97 28.59
C GLY A 83 -29.80 1.70 27.29
N LYS A 84 -30.37 0.83 26.47
CA LYS A 84 -29.97 0.62 25.08
C LYS A 84 -30.39 1.86 24.29
N VAL A 85 -29.54 2.88 24.34
CA VAL A 85 -29.66 4.06 23.46
C VAL A 85 -29.48 3.52 22.04
N ALA A 86 -30.58 3.45 21.31
CA ALA A 86 -30.59 3.12 19.89
C ALA A 86 -29.89 4.26 19.15
N ASN A 87 -28.56 4.17 19.05
CA ASN A 87 -27.78 5.03 18.19
C ASN A 87 -28.14 4.65 16.74
N GLY A 88 -28.78 5.57 16.02
CA GLY A 88 -29.28 5.37 14.66
C GLY A 88 -28.19 4.78 13.76
N SER A 89 -28.47 3.59 13.21
CA SER A 89 -27.55 2.85 12.35
C SER A 89 -27.39 3.56 11.00
N VAL A 90 -26.49 4.53 10.94
CA VAL A 90 -25.90 5.04 9.68
C VAL A 90 -24.80 4.10 9.16
N ASN A 91 -24.63 2.92 9.77
CA ASN A 91 -23.50 1.99 9.60
C ASN A 91 -23.66 0.95 8.48
N GLY A 92 -24.59 1.14 7.54
CA GLY A 92 -24.86 0.15 6.48
C GLY A 92 -23.82 0.08 5.36
N THR A 93 -23.00 1.13 5.17
CA THR A 93 -22.13 1.26 3.97
C THR A 93 -20.70 0.80 4.15
N ALA A 94 -20.25 0.57 5.39
CA ALA A 94 -18.86 0.22 5.71
C ALA A 94 -18.54 -1.27 5.52
N LYS A 95 -19.56 -2.14 5.58
CA LYS A 95 -19.39 -3.58 5.41
C LYS A 95 -19.55 -3.94 3.94
N ALA A 96 -18.56 -4.64 3.40
CA ALA A 96 -18.63 -5.16 2.04
C ALA A 96 -19.86 -6.07 1.89
N PRO A 97 -20.54 -6.06 0.72
CA PRO A 97 -21.64 -6.97 0.43
C PRO A 97 -21.23 -8.43 0.66
N ALA A 98 -22.16 -9.24 1.19
CA ALA A 98 -21.92 -10.67 1.31
C ALA A 98 -21.79 -11.28 -0.10
N ILE A 99 -20.71 -12.03 -0.33
CA ILE A 99 -20.57 -12.81 -1.55
C ILE A 99 -21.47 -14.05 -1.42
N ASP A 100 -22.32 -14.26 -2.43
CA ASP A 100 -23.10 -15.49 -2.54
C ASP A 100 -22.18 -16.73 -2.64
N MET A 101 -22.57 -17.82 -1.96
CA MET A 101 -21.75 -19.04 -1.91
C MET A 101 -21.55 -19.67 -3.29
N GLN A 102 -22.54 -19.59 -4.19
CA GLN A 102 -22.40 -20.14 -5.54
C GLN A 102 -21.39 -19.32 -6.35
N LEU A 103 -21.43 -17.99 -6.23
CA LEU A 103 -20.44 -17.11 -6.86
C LEU A 103 -19.03 -17.39 -6.33
N TYR A 104 -18.87 -17.54 -5.01
CA TYR A 104 -17.59 -17.90 -4.40
C TYR A 104 -17.05 -19.23 -4.94
N ALA A 105 -17.87 -20.30 -4.91
CA ALA A 105 -17.48 -21.62 -5.37
C ALA A 105 -17.16 -21.65 -6.88
N GLY A 106 -17.92 -20.90 -7.69
CA GLY A 106 -17.68 -20.74 -9.11
C GLY A 106 -16.33 -20.08 -9.41
N ILE A 107 -16.04 -18.94 -8.77
CA ILE A 107 -14.77 -18.22 -8.94
C ILE A 107 -13.59 -19.05 -8.44
N HIS A 108 -13.73 -19.72 -7.29
CA HIS A 108 -12.71 -20.61 -6.78
C HIS A 108 -12.39 -21.74 -7.77
N SER A 109 -13.41 -22.42 -8.29
CA SER A 109 -13.25 -23.52 -9.25
C SER A 109 -12.64 -23.04 -10.58
N ALA A 110 -13.03 -21.85 -11.05
CA ALA A 110 -12.47 -21.24 -12.25
C ALA A 110 -10.98 -20.91 -12.07
N CYS A 111 -10.59 -20.33 -10.92
CA CYS A 111 -9.18 -20.07 -10.59
C CYS A 111 -8.37 -21.37 -10.47
N TYR A 112 -8.94 -22.39 -9.83
CA TYR A 112 -8.33 -23.72 -9.70
C TYR A 112 -8.02 -24.33 -11.07
N ASN A 113 -9.02 -24.38 -11.95
CA ASN A 113 -8.86 -24.94 -13.30
C ASN A 113 -7.81 -24.16 -14.08
N TYR A 114 -7.86 -22.83 -14.04
CA TYR A 114 -6.90 -21.99 -14.74
C TYR A 114 -5.45 -22.23 -14.28
N ILE A 115 -5.19 -22.15 -12.98
CA ILE A 115 -3.82 -22.29 -12.46
C ILE A 115 -3.29 -23.72 -12.66
N THR A 116 -4.14 -24.74 -12.51
CA THR A 116 -3.73 -26.15 -12.61
C THR A 116 -3.43 -26.53 -14.06
N THR A 117 -4.29 -26.15 -15.00
CA THR A 117 -4.09 -26.41 -16.45
C THR A 117 -2.85 -25.72 -17.01
N GLN A 118 -2.53 -24.52 -16.53
CA GLN A 118 -1.30 -23.82 -16.95
C GLN A 118 -0.03 -24.45 -16.37
N SER A 119 -0.14 -25.22 -15.28
CA SER A 119 1.01 -25.85 -14.63
C SER A 119 1.46 -27.13 -15.32
N THR A 120 0.63 -27.73 -16.19
CA THR A 120 0.97 -28.97 -16.92
C THR A 120 1.71 -28.73 -18.23
N ASP A 121 1.84 -27.49 -18.68
CA ASP A 121 2.53 -27.16 -19.94
C ASP A 121 4.05 -27.12 -19.69
N THR A 122 4.67 -28.31 -19.66
CA THR A 122 6.08 -28.53 -19.28
C THR A 122 7.10 -27.88 -20.21
N HIS A 123 6.67 -27.31 -21.34
CA HIS A 123 7.57 -26.73 -22.34
C HIS A 123 7.98 -25.28 -22.05
N LYS A 124 7.40 -24.63 -21.03
CA LYS A 124 7.85 -23.32 -20.54
C LYS A 124 7.99 -23.32 -19.01
N PRO A 125 9.21 -23.50 -18.47
CA PRO A 125 9.44 -23.47 -17.02
C PRO A 125 9.06 -22.11 -16.38
N ASP A 126 8.93 -21.06 -17.17
CA ASP A 126 8.47 -19.72 -16.75
C ASP A 126 6.96 -19.51 -16.93
N ALA A 127 6.16 -20.57 -17.03
CA ALA A 127 4.71 -20.44 -17.01
C ALA A 127 4.28 -19.94 -15.63
N ASN A 128 4.30 -18.62 -15.45
CA ASN A 128 3.93 -17.91 -14.24
C ASN A 128 2.41 -17.99 -13.99
N SER A 129 1.91 -19.21 -13.81
CA SER A 129 0.51 -19.51 -13.51
C SER A 129 0.06 -18.69 -12.29
N GLY A 130 -0.85 -17.74 -12.55
CA GLY A 130 -1.41 -16.82 -11.55
C GLY A 130 -0.75 -15.44 -11.44
N SER A 131 0.41 -15.20 -12.07
CA SER A 131 1.04 -13.86 -12.07
C SER A 131 0.26 -12.83 -12.87
N ASP A 132 -0.39 -13.28 -13.94
CA ASP A 132 -1.30 -12.52 -14.78
C ASP A 132 -2.52 -12.04 -13.99
N ILE A 133 -3.16 -12.94 -13.22
CA ILE A 133 -4.25 -12.60 -12.30
C ILE A 133 -3.77 -11.57 -11.27
N TYR A 134 -2.60 -11.81 -10.67
CA TYR A 134 -2.03 -10.91 -9.66
C TYR A 134 -1.74 -9.51 -10.24
N ASN A 135 -1.10 -9.44 -11.40
CA ASN A 135 -0.80 -8.18 -12.08
C ASN A 135 -2.07 -7.43 -12.52
N GLN A 136 -3.12 -8.16 -12.90
CA GLN A 136 -4.38 -7.55 -13.27
C GLN A 136 -5.14 -7.03 -12.04
N LEU A 137 -5.09 -7.72 -10.89
CA LEU A 137 -5.58 -7.20 -9.61
C LEU A 137 -4.84 -5.96 -9.16
N ASP A 138 -3.52 -5.93 -9.33
CA ASP A 138 -2.67 -4.79 -9.00
C ASP A 138 -3.07 -3.53 -9.81
N LYS A 139 -3.35 -3.69 -11.11
CA LYS A 139 -3.91 -2.62 -11.96
C LYS A 139 -5.32 -2.21 -11.51
N TYR A 140 -6.18 -3.17 -11.25
CA TYR A 140 -7.56 -2.93 -10.80
C TYR A 140 -7.61 -2.11 -9.51
N PHE A 141 -6.84 -2.49 -8.48
CA PHE A 141 -6.78 -1.73 -7.24
C PHE A 141 -6.16 -0.34 -7.42
N SER A 142 -5.20 -0.20 -8.36
CA SER A 142 -4.61 1.09 -8.71
C SER A 142 -5.66 2.03 -9.32
N GLU A 143 -6.44 1.55 -10.29
CA GLU A 143 -7.52 2.32 -10.93
C GLU A 143 -8.60 2.71 -9.92
N LEU A 144 -9.01 1.78 -9.06
CA LEU A 144 -9.99 2.04 -8.02
C LEU A 144 -9.51 3.08 -7.00
N ALA A 145 -8.25 3.01 -6.55
CA ALA A 145 -7.68 3.99 -5.63
C ALA A 145 -7.60 5.39 -6.25
N ARG A 146 -7.28 5.49 -7.55
CA ARG A 146 -7.33 6.77 -8.29
C ARG A 146 -8.74 7.30 -8.45
N SER A 147 -9.71 6.43 -8.70
CA SER A 147 -11.12 6.81 -8.76
C SER A 147 -11.59 7.39 -7.42
N ILE A 148 -11.23 6.75 -6.30
CA ILE A 148 -11.50 7.28 -4.96
C ILE A 148 -10.84 8.66 -4.78
N LEU A 149 -9.55 8.82 -5.11
CA LEU A 149 -8.87 10.11 -5.02
C LEU A 149 -9.56 11.19 -5.88
N SER A 150 -9.98 10.85 -7.10
CA SER A 150 -10.70 11.78 -7.97
C SER A 150 -12.06 12.18 -7.39
N GLY A 151 -12.76 11.27 -6.70
CA GLY A 151 -13.98 11.60 -5.96
C GLY A 151 -13.71 12.43 -4.70
N LEU A 152 -12.48 12.44 -4.20
CA LEU A 152 -12.06 13.34 -3.11
C LEU A 152 -11.79 14.77 -3.60
N ASP A 153 -11.45 14.94 -4.88
CA ASP A 153 -11.19 16.23 -5.52
C ASP A 153 -12.50 16.92 -5.93
N THR A 154 -13.02 17.77 -5.05
CA THR A 154 -14.10 18.69 -5.38
C THR A 154 -13.54 19.94 -6.07
N PRO A 155 -14.23 20.55 -7.05
CA PRO A 155 -13.73 21.76 -7.72
C PRO A 155 -13.69 23.01 -6.83
N ASP A 156 -14.37 23.00 -5.68
CA ASP A 156 -14.52 24.16 -4.80
C ASP A 156 -13.53 24.11 -3.61
N ASN A 157 -12.39 24.78 -3.78
CA ASN A 157 -11.14 24.54 -3.04
C ASN A 157 -11.10 25.00 -1.56
N SER A 158 -12.19 25.57 -1.02
CA SER A 158 -12.15 26.26 0.28
C SER A 158 -12.85 25.53 1.44
N ALA A 159 -13.92 24.76 1.17
CA ALA A 159 -14.57 23.90 2.17
C ALA A 159 -13.86 22.53 2.35
N GLU A 160 -12.79 22.30 1.57
CA GLU A 160 -12.22 20.97 1.34
C GLU A 160 -11.57 20.32 2.55
N GLU A 161 -10.93 21.08 3.43
CA GLU A 161 -10.06 20.48 4.45
C GLU A 161 -10.85 19.76 5.54
N THR A 162 -11.98 20.32 5.94
CA THR A 162 -12.88 19.74 6.95
C THR A 162 -13.67 18.55 6.39
N GLU A 163 -14.05 18.61 5.12
CA GLU A 163 -14.81 17.54 4.45
C GLU A 163 -13.93 16.40 3.95
N LEU A 164 -12.63 16.64 3.72
CA LEU A 164 -11.70 15.62 3.22
C LEU A 164 -11.70 14.38 4.11
N LEU A 165 -11.57 14.54 5.42
CA LEU A 165 -11.54 13.40 6.35
C LEU A 165 -12.89 12.70 6.44
N ALA A 166 -13.98 13.47 6.38
CA ALA A 166 -15.34 12.94 6.40
C ALA A 166 -15.66 12.05 5.18
N ARG A 167 -15.01 12.29 4.04
CA ARG A 167 -15.15 11.46 2.83
C ARG A 167 -14.08 10.36 2.73
N LEU A 168 -12.84 10.66 3.10
CA LEU A 168 -11.70 9.73 3.02
C LEU A 168 -11.88 8.50 3.91
N LEU A 169 -12.29 8.70 5.18
CA LEU A 169 -12.38 7.58 6.13
C LEU A 169 -13.46 6.55 5.73
N PRO A 170 -14.71 6.92 5.41
CA PRO A 170 -15.69 5.95 4.93
C PRO A 170 -15.28 5.28 3.60
N ALA A 171 -14.67 6.04 2.68
CA ALA A 171 -14.16 5.49 1.42
C ALA A 171 -13.08 4.43 1.67
N PHE A 172 -12.12 4.71 2.56
CA PHE A 172 -11.11 3.74 2.95
C PHE A 172 -11.69 2.53 3.68
N GLN A 173 -12.65 2.72 4.59
CA GLN A 173 -13.29 1.62 5.31
C GLN A 173 -13.99 0.66 4.34
N ARG A 174 -14.76 1.18 3.38
CA ARG A 174 -15.37 0.38 2.32
C ARG A 174 -14.32 -0.34 1.48
N PHE A 175 -13.30 0.39 1.00
CA PHE A 175 -12.21 -0.16 0.21
C PHE A 175 -11.48 -1.29 0.95
N SER A 176 -11.14 -1.09 2.22
CA SER A 176 -10.44 -2.06 3.05
C SER A 176 -11.31 -3.29 3.33
N SER A 177 -12.60 -3.11 3.63
CA SER A 177 -13.54 -4.23 3.80
C SER A 177 -13.68 -5.04 2.51
N GLY A 178 -13.80 -4.36 1.36
CA GLY A 178 -13.86 -4.99 0.05
C GLY A 178 -12.58 -5.77 -0.26
N ALA A 179 -11.41 -5.17 -0.02
CA ALA A 179 -10.11 -5.82 -0.22
C ALA A 179 -9.97 -7.12 0.60
N GLN A 180 -10.45 -7.14 1.85
CA GLN A 180 -10.47 -8.35 2.67
C GLN A 180 -11.39 -9.43 2.10
N THR A 181 -12.54 -9.03 1.56
CA THR A 181 -13.48 -9.92 0.89
C THR A 181 -12.89 -10.50 -0.40
N VAL A 182 -12.22 -9.68 -1.22
CA VAL A 182 -11.47 -10.12 -2.42
C VAL A 182 -10.32 -11.07 -2.05
N ASN A 183 -9.59 -10.78 -0.97
CA ASN A 183 -8.51 -11.64 -0.48
C ASN A 183 -9.01 -13.04 -0.10
N ARG A 184 -10.23 -13.15 0.48
CA ARG A 184 -10.87 -14.44 0.77
C ARG A 184 -11.36 -15.13 -0.49
N LEU A 185 -11.98 -14.39 -1.41
CA LEU A 185 -12.47 -14.88 -2.70
C LEU A 185 -11.35 -15.51 -3.53
N LEU A 186 -10.19 -14.85 -3.57
CA LEU A 186 -9.04 -15.24 -4.37
C LEU A 186 -7.94 -15.90 -3.53
N ASN A 187 -8.30 -16.52 -2.40
CA ASN A 187 -7.35 -17.18 -1.52
C ASN A 187 -6.59 -18.33 -2.21
N TYR A 188 -7.16 -18.92 -3.26
CA TYR A 188 -6.46 -19.91 -4.08
C TYR A 188 -5.22 -19.30 -4.77
N VAL A 189 -5.32 -18.07 -5.28
CA VAL A 189 -4.18 -17.33 -5.86
C VAL A 189 -3.12 -17.07 -4.80
N ASN A 190 -3.52 -16.70 -3.57
CA ASN A 190 -2.58 -16.53 -2.46
C ASN A 190 -1.80 -17.82 -2.16
N ARG A 191 -2.49 -18.96 -2.11
CA ARG A 191 -1.88 -20.25 -1.75
C ARG A 191 -0.94 -20.80 -2.82
N HIS A 192 -1.23 -20.59 -4.10
CA HIS A 192 -0.52 -21.25 -5.20
C HIS A 192 0.45 -20.33 -5.94
N TYR A 193 0.10 -19.06 -6.12
CA TYR A 193 0.98 -18.10 -6.78
C TYR A 193 1.76 -17.28 -5.76
N VAL A 194 1.08 -16.55 -4.86
CA VAL A 194 1.75 -15.62 -3.93
C VAL A 194 2.73 -16.35 -3.03
N ARG A 195 2.31 -17.47 -2.41
CA ARG A 195 3.20 -18.27 -1.56
C ARG A 195 4.44 -18.76 -2.33
N ARG A 196 4.25 -19.30 -3.53
CA ARG A 196 5.36 -19.73 -4.39
C ARG A 196 6.31 -18.59 -4.72
N ALA A 197 5.78 -17.42 -5.08
CA ALA A 197 6.59 -16.24 -5.38
C ALA A 197 7.39 -15.75 -4.15
N ILE A 198 6.80 -15.83 -2.95
CA ILE A 198 7.51 -15.53 -1.70
C ILE A 198 8.63 -16.55 -1.46
N ASP A 199 8.38 -17.84 -1.68
CA ASP A 199 9.39 -18.90 -1.56
C ASP A 199 10.53 -18.73 -2.60
N GLU A 200 10.24 -18.13 -3.76
CA GLU A 200 11.19 -17.72 -4.82
C GLU A 200 11.85 -16.35 -4.57
N ASP A 201 11.83 -15.85 -3.34
CA ASP A 201 12.47 -14.60 -2.92
C ASP A 201 11.85 -13.30 -3.46
N LYS A 202 10.63 -13.36 -4.00
CA LYS A 202 9.91 -12.17 -4.52
C LYS A 202 9.02 -11.51 -3.46
N GLY A 203 9.05 -12.00 -2.22
CA GLY A 203 8.28 -11.47 -1.09
C GLY A 203 8.67 -10.05 -0.68
N TRP A 204 7.91 -9.44 0.24
CA TRP A 204 8.21 -8.10 0.77
C TRP A 204 9.55 -8.01 1.50
N LEU A 205 10.04 -9.13 2.04
CA LEU A 205 11.36 -9.29 2.62
C LEU A 205 12.02 -10.53 2.03
N GLY A 206 13.02 -10.30 1.17
CA GLY A 206 13.79 -11.37 0.54
C GLY A 206 15.09 -11.69 1.27
N MET A 207 15.59 -12.90 1.10
CA MET A 207 16.95 -13.34 1.43
C MET A 207 18.00 -12.44 0.79
N HIS A 208 17.76 -11.96 -0.44
CA HIS A 208 18.66 -10.97 -1.05
C HIS A 208 18.80 -9.70 -0.20
N ASP A 209 17.73 -9.22 0.44
CA ASP A 209 17.79 -8.03 1.29
C ASP A 209 18.64 -8.28 2.54
N VAL A 210 18.55 -9.49 3.11
CA VAL A 210 19.37 -9.92 4.26
C VAL A 210 20.84 -10.09 3.88
N MET A 211 21.12 -10.65 2.70
CA MET A 211 22.49 -10.79 2.19
C MET A 211 23.11 -9.42 1.85
N ALA A 212 22.33 -8.50 1.30
CA ALA A 212 22.78 -7.13 1.04
C ALA A 212 23.14 -6.39 2.33
N ASP A 213 22.38 -6.61 3.42
CA ASP A 213 22.74 -6.09 4.74
C ASP A 213 24.05 -6.71 5.25
N PHE A 214 24.31 -7.99 5.00
CA PHE A 214 25.58 -8.64 5.38
C PHE A 214 26.77 -8.03 4.64
N VAL A 215 26.63 -7.76 3.35
CA VAL A 215 27.67 -7.12 2.53
C VAL A 215 27.86 -5.64 2.91
N ARG A 216 26.78 -4.93 3.28
CA ARG A 216 26.84 -3.52 3.75
C ARG A 216 27.25 -3.35 5.20
N SER A 217 27.12 -4.40 5.99
CA SER A 217 27.66 -4.50 7.32
C SER A 217 28.89 -5.40 7.28
N PRO A 218 29.94 -5.11 6.46
CA PRO A 218 31.24 -5.66 6.81
C PRO A 218 31.46 -5.11 8.20
N SER A 219 31.62 -5.98 9.17
CA SER A 219 31.91 -5.63 10.55
C SER A 219 32.78 -4.38 10.53
N ALA A 220 32.19 -3.21 10.84
CA ALA A 220 32.99 -2.17 11.46
C ALA A 220 33.57 -2.95 12.62
N PRO A 221 34.88 -3.26 12.60
CA PRO A 221 35.47 -4.12 13.61
C PRO A 221 34.94 -3.54 14.90
N SER A 222 34.19 -4.36 15.66
CA SER A 222 33.83 -3.98 17.01
C SER A 222 35.11 -3.39 17.59
N PRO A 223 35.10 -2.23 18.25
CA PRO A 223 36.28 -1.73 18.92
C PRO A 223 36.60 -2.66 20.10
N LEU A 224 36.88 -3.93 19.83
CA LEU A 224 37.97 -4.65 20.46
C LEU A 224 39.11 -3.66 20.42
N SER A 225 39.55 -3.30 21.61
CA SER A 225 40.66 -2.37 21.79
C SER A 225 41.76 -2.75 20.80
N ILE A 226 42.41 -1.76 20.19
CA ILE A 226 43.52 -1.97 19.25
C ILE A 226 44.55 -3.00 19.79
N GLU A 227 44.61 -3.16 21.11
CA GLU A 227 45.33 -4.20 21.86
C GLU A 227 44.89 -5.65 21.53
N GLU A 228 43.60 -5.99 21.53
CA GLU A 228 43.11 -7.35 21.25
C GLU A 228 43.35 -7.75 19.79
N GLU A 229 43.19 -6.81 18.85
CA GLU A 229 43.50 -7.06 17.43
C GLU A 229 45.01 -7.22 17.21
N LYS A 230 45.84 -6.42 17.90
CA LYS A 230 47.30 -6.61 17.91
C LYS A 230 47.70 -7.94 18.53
N ALA A 231 47.04 -8.38 19.60
CA ALA A 231 47.32 -9.65 20.26
C ALA A 231 46.97 -10.85 19.34
N ALA A 232 45.82 -10.82 18.66
CA ALA A 232 45.42 -11.86 17.70
C ALA A 232 46.36 -11.90 16.47
N ARG A 233 46.81 -10.74 15.96
CA ARG A 233 47.82 -10.67 14.90
C ARG A 233 49.19 -11.18 15.35
N MET A 234 49.64 -10.79 16.54
CA MET A 234 50.91 -11.26 17.12
C MET A 234 50.89 -12.77 17.35
N ALA A 235 49.78 -13.33 17.83
CA ALA A 235 49.62 -14.77 18.00
C ALA A 235 49.70 -15.54 16.66
N SER A 236 49.13 -14.98 15.58
CA SER A 236 49.24 -15.57 14.24
C SER A 236 50.65 -15.48 13.65
N ILE A 237 51.35 -14.36 13.87
CA ILE A 237 52.76 -14.20 13.43
C ILE A 237 53.68 -15.15 14.19
N ALA A 238 53.49 -15.32 15.50
CA ALA A 238 54.25 -16.28 16.31
C ALA A 238 54.05 -17.72 15.83
N LYS A 239 52.83 -18.06 15.38
CA LYS A 239 52.52 -19.38 14.82
C LYS A 239 53.17 -19.63 13.44
N LEU A 240 53.38 -18.56 12.66
CA LEU A 240 54.12 -18.61 11.39
C LEU A 240 55.64 -18.73 11.56
N LEU A 241 56.19 -18.17 12.64
CA LEU A 241 57.64 -18.18 12.89
C LEU A 241 58.13 -19.41 13.66
N GLY A 242 57.23 -20.20 14.26
CA GLY A 242 57.58 -21.36 15.10
C GLY A 242 57.59 -22.72 14.39
N SER A 243 57.28 -22.82 13.10
CA SER A 243 57.14 -24.12 12.41
C SER A 243 58.34 -24.43 11.50
N PRO A 244 59.18 -25.44 11.82
CA PRO A 244 60.31 -25.82 10.98
C PRO A 244 59.83 -26.39 9.63
N ARG A 245 60.46 -25.90 8.57
CA ARG A 245 60.29 -26.27 7.14
C ARG A 245 59.89 -27.75 6.95
N SER A 246 58.64 -27.97 6.59
CA SER A 246 58.19 -29.17 5.89
C SER A 246 57.61 -28.74 4.54
N THR A 247 58.27 -29.19 3.48
CA THR A 247 57.86 -29.14 2.08
C THR A 247 56.44 -29.70 1.88
N GLY A 248 55.55 -28.91 1.29
CA GLY A 248 54.22 -29.36 0.86
C GLY A 248 53.20 -28.24 0.86
N ILE A 249 53.26 -27.33 -0.11
CA ILE A 249 52.22 -26.31 -0.33
C ILE A 249 51.00 -27.02 -0.96
N ASN A 250 50.04 -27.44 -0.13
CA ASN A 250 48.69 -27.76 -0.59
C ASN A 250 47.87 -26.47 -0.61
N LEU A 251 47.72 -25.88 -1.81
CA LEU A 251 47.03 -24.62 -2.10
C LEU A 251 45.49 -24.73 -2.12
N THR A 252 44.88 -25.58 -1.30
CA THR A 252 43.41 -25.76 -1.35
C THR A 252 42.79 -25.88 0.04
N THR A 253 42.86 -24.79 0.81
CA THR A 253 41.87 -24.52 1.85
C THR A 253 41.30 -23.14 1.58
N VAL A 254 40.50 -23.05 0.52
CA VAL A 254 39.46 -22.01 0.46
C VAL A 254 38.61 -22.27 1.70
N THR A 255 38.75 -21.41 2.72
CA THR A 255 37.83 -21.43 3.85
C THR A 255 36.47 -21.11 3.27
N ASP A 256 35.61 -22.11 3.23
CA ASP A 256 34.21 -21.97 2.88
C ASP A 256 33.53 -21.19 4.03
N ASP A 257 33.85 -19.90 4.15
CA ASP A 257 33.29 -18.96 5.11
C ASP A 257 31.86 -18.54 4.71
N SER A 258 31.21 -19.34 3.86
CA SER A 258 29.80 -19.19 3.52
C SER A 258 28.98 -19.38 4.80
N PRO A 259 28.15 -18.40 5.20
CA PRO A 259 27.34 -18.52 6.40
C PRO A 259 26.45 -19.75 6.30
N SER A 260 26.44 -20.59 7.35
CA SER A 260 25.62 -21.78 7.37
C SER A 260 24.14 -21.43 7.13
N ARG A 261 23.38 -22.34 6.50
CA ARG A 261 21.93 -22.16 6.26
C ARG A 261 21.16 -21.77 7.53
N GLU A 262 21.59 -22.28 8.68
CA GLU A 262 21.01 -21.95 9.98
C GLU A 262 21.29 -20.49 10.39
N THR A 263 22.52 -20.00 10.20
CA THR A 263 22.86 -18.60 10.48
C THR A 263 22.11 -17.63 9.57
N LEU A 264 21.91 -17.97 8.29
CA LEU A 264 21.09 -17.18 7.37
C LEU A 264 19.62 -17.16 7.79
N ALA A 265 19.05 -18.30 8.16
CA ALA A 265 17.67 -18.38 8.64
C ALA A 265 17.47 -17.60 9.94
N GLN A 266 18.45 -17.61 10.85
CA GLN A 266 18.43 -16.80 12.07
C GLN A 266 18.48 -15.31 11.76
N LYS A 267 19.43 -14.87 10.93
CA LYS A 267 19.53 -13.46 10.52
C LYS A 267 18.27 -12.98 9.80
N TYR A 268 17.65 -13.83 9.00
CA TYR A 268 16.37 -13.51 8.37
C TYR A 268 15.28 -13.25 9.42
N ARG A 269 15.16 -14.10 10.46
CA ARG A 269 14.21 -13.89 11.56
C ARG A 269 14.49 -12.59 12.33
N GLU A 270 15.74 -12.34 12.68
CA GLU A 270 16.18 -11.13 13.39
C GLU A 270 15.86 -9.88 12.56
N ARG A 271 16.20 -9.89 11.27
CA ARG A 271 15.89 -8.79 10.35
C ARG A 271 14.39 -8.58 10.23
N LYS A 272 13.62 -9.66 10.09
CA LYS A 272 12.15 -9.59 10.02
C LYS A 272 11.58 -8.91 11.26
N VAL A 273 11.99 -9.32 12.47
CA VAL A 273 11.55 -8.69 13.73
C VAL A 273 11.96 -7.22 13.79
N ALA A 274 13.21 -6.88 13.41
CA ALA A 274 13.68 -5.50 13.39
C ALA A 274 12.87 -4.60 12.43
N VAL A 275 12.50 -5.12 11.25
CA VAL A 275 11.64 -4.39 10.32
C VAL A 275 10.24 -4.24 10.88
N LEU A 276 9.66 -5.30 11.44
CA LEU A 276 8.32 -5.27 12.07
C LEU A 276 8.25 -4.29 13.26
N ALA A 277 9.34 -4.10 14.00
CA ALA A 277 9.40 -3.11 15.07
C ALA A 277 9.17 -1.68 14.56
N THR A 278 9.58 -1.35 13.33
CA THR A 278 9.28 -0.05 12.69
C THR A 278 7.79 0.16 12.40
N TRP A 279 7.00 -0.91 12.48
CA TRP A 279 5.54 -0.92 12.31
C TRP A 279 4.78 -0.97 13.64
N GLY A 280 5.49 -0.99 14.78
CA GLY A 280 4.89 -1.05 16.12
C GLY A 280 4.70 -2.46 16.67
N TYR A 281 5.31 -3.48 16.04
CA TYR A 281 5.38 -4.81 16.61
C TYR A 281 6.42 -4.87 17.73
N ASP A 282 6.03 -5.37 18.89
CA ASP A 282 6.94 -5.67 19.99
C ASP A 282 6.90 -7.18 20.26
N PRO A 283 7.99 -7.93 20.03
CA PRO A 283 8.01 -9.37 20.28
C PRO A 283 7.92 -9.73 21.77
N ASN A 284 8.17 -8.78 22.68
CA ASN A 284 8.10 -8.98 24.12
C ASN A 284 6.77 -8.51 24.74
N ALA A 285 5.91 -7.88 23.95
CA ALA A 285 4.55 -7.60 24.38
C ALA A 285 3.86 -8.95 24.61
N SER A 286 3.72 -9.33 25.88
CA SER A 286 2.99 -10.54 26.21
C SER A 286 1.57 -10.39 25.69
N ASP A 287 1.10 -11.40 24.93
CA ASP A 287 -0.31 -11.58 24.56
C ASP A 287 -1.24 -11.77 25.79
N SER A 288 -0.78 -11.41 26.99
CA SER A 288 -1.60 -11.19 28.17
C SER A 288 -2.59 -10.09 27.82
N GLY A 289 -3.71 -10.50 27.23
CA GLY A 289 -4.83 -9.68 26.80
C GLY A 289 -5.49 -8.98 27.97
N SER A 290 -4.75 -8.05 28.59
CA SER A 290 -5.25 -7.18 29.63
C SER A 290 -6.25 -6.26 28.96
N SER A 291 -7.50 -6.71 28.97
CA SER A 291 -8.69 -5.97 28.59
C SER A 291 -8.97 -4.78 29.52
N SER A 292 -8.02 -4.38 30.37
CA SER A 292 -8.12 -3.17 31.18
C SER A 292 -7.99 -1.97 30.24
N GLY A 293 -9.13 -1.40 29.88
CA GLY A 293 -9.36 -0.47 28.76
C GLY A 293 -8.70 0.91 28.83
N THR A 294 -7.43 1.01 29.24
CA THR A 294 -6.69 2.28 29.32
C THR A 294 -5.29 2.23 28.69
N ALA A 295 -4.80 1.08 28.23
CA ALA A 295 -3.55 1.02 27.45
C ALA A 295 -3.85 1.27 25.96
N PHE A 296 -4.03 2.54 25.59
CA PHE A 296 -4.30 2.98 24.21
C PHE A 296 -3.21 2.57 23.19
N ARG A 297 -2.02 2.15 23.66
CA ARG A 297 -1.04 1.43 22.83
C ARG A 297 -1.43 -0.04 22.73
N SER A 298 -2.48 -0.33 21.96
CA SER A 298 -2.69 -1.70 21.47
C SER A 298 -1.43 -2.11 20.72
N THR A 299 -0.66 -3.03 21.30
CA THR A 299 0.51 -3.60 20.66
C THR A 299 0.06 -4.20 19.35
N THR A 300 0.62 -3.70 18.24
CA THR A 300 0.21 -4.16 16.92
C THR A 300 0.50 -5.65 16.82
N THR A 301 -0.52 -6.44 16.51
CA THR A 301 -0.35 -7.89 16.40
C THR A 301 0.67 -8.21 15.30
N LEU A 302 1.35 -9.36 15.40
CA LEU A 302 2.32 -9.79 14.38
C LEU A 302 1.71 -9.74 12.97
N ALA A 303 0.48 -10.24 12.81
CA ALA A 303 -0.22 -10.27 11.53
C ALA A 303 -0.52 -8.87 10.97
N GLU A 304 -0.90 -7.92 11.83
CA GLU A 304 -1.14 -6.53 11.42
C GLU A 304 0.15 -5.81 11.03
N ALA A 305 1.24 -6.04 11.77
CA ALA A 305 2.54 -5.46 11.45
C ALA A 305 3.10 -6.02 10.14
N GLU A 306 2.92 -7.32 9.89
CA GLU A 306 3.27 -7.96 8.61
C GLU A 306 2.44 -7.39 7.46
N ALA A 307 1.12 -7.26 7.63
CA ALA A 307 0.26 -6.66 6.61
C ALA A 307 0.63 -5.21 6.31
N ALA A 308 0.98 -4.42 7.34
CA ALA A 308 1.46 -3.04 7.17
C ALA A 308 2.82 -2.99 6.45
N ALA A 309 3.77 -3.87 6.80
CA ALA A 309 5.06 -3.99 6.12
C ALA A 309 4.91 -4.42 4.65
N GLU A 310 4.00 -5.35 4.37
CA GLU A 310 3.64 -5.77 3.03
C GLU A 310 3.03 -4.61 2.22
N ALA A 311 2.03 -3.93 2.77
CA ALA A 311 1.43 -2.74 2.16
C ALA A 311 2.48 -1.65 1.91
N ALA A 312 3.52 -1.61 2.75
CA ALA A 312 4.59 -0.65 2.63
C ALA A 312 5.65 -0.98 1.58
N SER A 313 5.71 -2.23 1.12
CA SER A 313 6.71 -2.72 0.18
C SER A 313 6.71 -1.99 -1.17
N GLU A 314 7.80 -2.14 -1.92
CA GLU A 314 7.93 -1.63 -3.28
C GLU A 314 6.98 -2.36 -4.24
N SER A 315 6.59 -1.72 -5.34
CA SER A 315 5.62 -2.26 -6.32
C SER A 315 6.07 -3.58 -6.96
N GLY A 316 7.38 -3.83 -7.06
CA GLY A 316 7.95 -5.05 -7.61
C GLY A 316 7.88 -6.27 -6.69
N ARG A 317 7.48 -6.12 -5.41
CA ARG A 317 7.35 -7.23 -4.47
C ARG A 317 5.98 -7.91 -4.60
N VAL A 318 5.96 -9.23 -4.42
CA VAL A 318 4.74 -10.04 -4.35
C VAL A 318 4.32 -10.18 -2.89
N ILE A 319 3.07 -9.83 -2.60
CA ILE A 319 2.48 -9.78 -1.26
C ILE A 319 1.08 -10.36 -1.29
N LEU A 320 0.43 -10.53 -0.14
CA LEU A 320 -0.95 -11.00 -0.10
C LEU A 320 -1.90 -10.02 -0.78
N ILE A 321 -2.96 -10.53 -1.42
CA ILE A 321 -3.93 -9.71 -2.18
C ILE A 321 -4.57 -8.60 -1.33
N GLY A 322 -4.83 -8.86 -0.03
CA GLY A 322 -5.32 -7.82 0.89
C GLY A 322 -4.32 -6.66 1.04
N SER A 323 -3.06 -6.98 1.32
CA SER A 323 -1.96 -6.02 1.46
C SER A 323 -1.64 -5.31 0.13
N LEU A 324 -1.81 -5.99 -1.01
CA LEU A 324 -1.70 -5.43 -2.36
C LEU A 324 -2.68 -4.26 -2.58
N ALA A 325 -3.94 -4.44 -2.18
CA ALA A 325 -4.94 -3.38 -2.27
C ALA A 325 -4.56 -2.18 -1.40
N HIS A 326 -4.12 -2.42 -0.16
CA HIS A 326 -3.66 -1.36 0.75
C HIS A 326 -2.42 -0.62 0.23
N ARG A 327 -1.46 -1.34 -0.39
CA ARG A 327 -0.30 -0.75 -1.08
C ARG A 327 -0.73 0.19 -2.19
N ARG A 328 -1.73 -0.21 -3.00
CA ARG A 328 -2.28 0.63 -4.07
C ARG A 328 -3.03 1.84 -3.55
N PHE A 329 -3.82 1.67 -2.49
CA PHE A 329 -4.44 2.80 -1.81
C PHE A 329 -3.40 3.80 -1.29
N ARG A 330 -2.27 3.32 -0.76
CA ARG A 330 -1.16 4.20 -0.36
C ARG A 330 -0.62 4.99 -1.54
N PHE A 331 -0.15 4.32 -2.59
CA PHE A 331 0.52 4.96 -3.72
C PHE A 331 -0.40 5.89 -4.52
N ASP A 332 -1.63 5.46 -4.79
CA ASP A 332 -2.51 6.13 -5.73
C ASP A 332 -3.53 7.07 -5.05
N CYS A 333 -3.67 7.03 -3.71
CA CYS A 333 -4.56 7.92 -2.95
C CYS A 333 -3.84 8.68 -1.83
N VAL A 334 -3.20 7.98 -0.88
CA VAL A 334 -2.64 8.63 0.33
C VAL A 334 -1.39 9.46 0.04
N GLU A 335 -0.44 8.94 -0.74
CA GLU A 335 0.80 9.67 -1.08
C GLU A 335 0.53 10.98 -1.83
N PRO A 336 -0.36 11.04 -2.84
CA PRO A 336 -0.78 12.30 -3.44
C PRO A 336 -1.36 13.32 -2.44
N LEU A 337 -2.11 12.86 -1.43
CA LEU A 337 -2.66 13.72 -0.39
C LEU A 337 -1.61 14.20 0.64
N LEU A 338 -0.55 13.41 0.84
CA LEU A 338 0.61 13.76 1.67
C LEU A 338 1.60 14.68 0.92
N ALA A 339 1.67 14.56 -0.40
CA ALA A 339 2.58 15.34 -1.23
C ALA A 339 2.29 16.83 -1.10
N ILE A 340 3.35 17.60 -0.91
CA ILE A 340 3.30 19.05 -1.00
C ILE A 340 3.18 19.38 -2.49
N PRO A 341 2.12 20.10 -2.93
CA PRO A 341 2.06 20.59 -4.30
C PRO A 341 3.35 21.36 -4.54
N LYS A 342 4.20 20.87 -5.45
CA LYS A 342 5.41 21.56 -5.87
C LYS A 342 4.91 22.80 -6.60
N GLY A 343 4.68 23.87 -5.83
CA GLY A 343 4.10 25.11 -6.33
C GLY A 343 4.84 25.45 -7.60
N VAL A 344 4.11 25.54 -8.72
CA VAL A 344 4.63 25.87 -10.04
C VAL A 344 5.60 27.01 -9.81
N LYS A 345 6.91 26.73 -9.87
CA LYS A 345 7.95 27.70 -9.51
C LYS A 345 7.61 28.94 -10.32
N LYS A 346 7.06 29.97 -9.66
CA LYS A 346 6.57 31.18 -10.32
C LYS A 346 7.77 31.66 -11.10
N LYS A 347 7.74 31.47 -12.42
CA LYS A 347 8.90 31.61 -13.31
C LYS A 347 9.43 33.01 -13.05
N GLY A 348 10.51 33.07 -12.27
CA GLY A 348 11.02 34.31 -11.72
C GLY A 348 11.27 35.25 -12.87
N LYS A 349 10.53 36.37 -12.88
CA LYS A 349 10.76 37.53 -13.71
C LYS A 349 12.26 37.81 -13.62
N LYS A 350 12.98 37.56 -14.72
CA LYS A 350 14.43 37.77 -14.86
C LYS A 350 14.73 39.15 -14.27
N LYS A 351 15.31 39.19 -13.07
CA LYS A 351 15.82 40.42 -12.48
C LYS A 351 16.95 40.85 -13.41
N LYS A 352 16.67 41.83 -14.27
CA LYS A 352 17.62 42.43 -15.21
C LYS A 352 18.79 42.92 -14.35
N LYS A 353 19.89 42.17 -14.38
CA LYS A 353 21.14 42.52 -13.72
C LYS A 353 21.64 43.76 -14.46
N ASN A 354 21.42 44.93 -13.87
CA ASN A 354 21.98 46.17 -14.39
C ASN A 354 23.49 46.09 -14.17
N GLY A 355 24.24 46.17 -15.27
CA GLY A 355 25.70 46.08 -15.24
C GLY A 355 26.30 47.30 -14.56
N GLY A 356 27.03 47.07 -13.48
CA GLY A 356 28.04 48.00 -12.97
C GLY A 356 29.41 47.39 -13.25
N GLN A 357 30.20 48.09 -14.07
CA GLN A 357 31.59 47.79 -14.39
C GLN A 357 32.45 47.86 -13.12
N GLY A 358 33.36 46.89 -12.96
CA GLY A 358 34.46 46.93 -12.00
C GLY A 358 35.58 46.03 -12.52
N GLN A 359 36.66 46.66 -12.99
CA GLN A 359 37.89 46.05 -13.48
C GLN A 359 38.74 45.47 -12.34
N GLY A 360 39.52 44.43 -12.64
CA GLY A 360 40.71 44.05 -11.85
C GLY A 360 41.19 42.60 -12.07
N THR A 361 42.12 42.41 -13.02
CA THR A 361 43.37 41.58 -13.03
C THR A 361 43.40 40.22 -12.30
N GLU A 362 43.57 39.09 -13.02
CA GLU A 362 44.84 38.33 -13.31
C GLU A 362 45.61 37.91 -12.03
N VAL A 363 45.96 36.63 -11.78
CA VAL A 363 46.97 35.80 -12.48
C VAL A 363 46.70 34.26 -12.32
N ALA A 364 46.92 33.52 -13.42
CA ALA A 364 47.51 32.17 -13.69
C ALA A 364 47.77 31.14 -12.54
N GLU A 365 47.94 29.81 -12.71
CA GLU A 365 48.04 28.86 -13.84
C GLU A 365 48.04 27.39 -13.29
N ASP A 366 48.22 26.40 -14.19
CA ASP A 366 48.41 24.93 -14.06
C ASP A 366 47.15 24.02 -14.12
N GLU A 367 46.79 23.43 -15.28
CA GLU A 367 47.35 22.24 -15.99
C GLU A 367 47.46 20.99 -15.08
N LYS A 368 46.94 19.79 -15.39
CA LYS A 368 47.24 18.98 -16.60
C LYS A 368 46.45 17.64 -16.63
N LEU A 369 45.95 17.25 -17.84
CA LEU A 369 45.78 15.91 -18.49
C LEU A 369 45.10 14.73 -17.75
N ALA A 370 44.54 13.68 -18.36
CA ALA A 370 43.94 13.31 -19.66
C ALA A 370 43.59 11.80 -19.52
N GLU A 371 42.45 11.32 -20.04
CA GLU A 371 42.22 10.17 -20.95
C GLU A 371 40.76 9.72 -20.67
N GLY A 372 39.85 9.47 -21.60
CA GLY A 372 39.94 9.14 -23.02
C GLY A 372 39.53 7.68 -23.20
N LEU A 373 38.26 7.40 -23.57
CA LEU A 373 37.88 6.21 -24.36
C LEU A 373 36.46 6.37 -24.95
N ALA A 374 36.42 6.22 -26.28
CA ALA A 374 35.26 6.12 -27.18
C ALA A 374 34.36 4.91 -26.82
N GLY A 375 33.09 4.79 -27.21
CA GLY A 375 32.31 5.37 -28.30
C GLY A 375 31.62 4.23 -29.04
N VAL A 376 30.29 4.15 -29.02
CA VAL A 376 29.48 3.41 -30.00
C VAL A 376 28.17 4.18 -30.19
N SER A 377 28.04 4.76 -31.38
CA SER A 377 26.83 5.39 -31.90
C SER A 377 26.16 4.41 -32.85
N LEU A 378 24.86 4.19 -32.69
CA LEU A 378 24.02 3.55 -33.71
C LEU A 378 22.88 4.50 -34.07
N GLN A 379 22.75 4.69 -35.38
CA GLN A 379 21.95 5.66 -36.08
C GLN A 379 20.91 4.91 -36.92
N ALA A 380 19.63 5.24 -36.75
CA ALA A 380 18.53 5.06 -37.70
C ALA A 380 17.34 5.85 -37.11
N GLY A 381 16.59 6.71 -37.78
CA GLY A 381 16.47 7.02 -39.20
C GLY A 381 14.99 7.18 -39.54
N GLY A 382 14.51 8.44 -39.69
CA GLY A 382 13.25 8.88 -40.34
C GLY A 382 11.91 8.40 -39.73
N ALA A 383 10.77 9.09 -39.83
CA ALA A 383 10.39 10.16 -40.75
C ALA A 383 9.28 11.06 -40.14
N SER A 384 9.23 12.24 -40.73
CA SER A 384 8.34 13.39 -40.54
C SER A 384 6.89 13.20 -40.97
N SER A 385 5.97 13.95 -40.35
CA SER A 385 4.95 14.70 -41.09
C SER A 385 4.48 15.94 -40.32
N GLN A 386 4.42 17.04 -41.06
CA GLN A 386 3.98 18.38 -40.68
C GLN A 386 2.45 18.47 -40.71
N ALA A 387 1.88 19.32 -39.86
CA ALA A 387 0.65 20.04 -40.19
C ALA A 387 0.64 21.41 -39.47
N ALA A 388 0.49 22.46 -40.28
CA ALA A 388 0.38 23.85 -39.89
C ALA A 388 -1.04 24.19 -39.40
N GLY A 389 -1.18 25.27 -38.62
CA GLY A 389 -2.48 25.85 -38.28
C GLY A 389 -2.39 27.00 -37.30
N SER A 390 -2.80 28.18 -37.76
CA SER A 390 -2.52 29.54 -37.28
C SER A 390 -3.56 30.12 -36.31
N SER A 391 -3.33 31.38 -35.90
CA SER A 391 -4.23 32.40 -35.26
C SER A 391 -4.19 32.44 -33.72
N SER A 392 -3.83 33.52 -32.99
CA SER A 392 -4.01 35.00 -33.04
C SER A 392 -5.19 35.51 -32.20
N SER A 393 -4.89 36.14 -31.06
CA SER A 393 -5.64 37.18 -30.29
C SER A 393 -4.98 37.25 -28.90
N GLN A 394 -4.43 38.33 -28.34
CA GLN A 394 -4.64 39.79 -28.34
C GLN A 394 -5.93 40.27 -27.67
N ALA A 395 -5.87 40.40 -26.33
CA ALA A 395 -6.49 41.43 -25.46
C ALA A 395 -5.94 41.17 -24.04
N GLY A 396 -5.39 42.11 -23.26
CA GLY A 396 -5.94 43.41 -22.88
C GLY A 396 -6.55 43.27 -21.48
N GLY A 397 -5.80 43.60 -20.42
CA GLY A 397 -6.25 43.37 -19.03
C GLY A 397 -5.40 44.09 -17.97
N SER A 398 -5.79 45.34 -17.74
CA SER A 398 -5.41 46.35 -16.75
C SER A 398 -4.88 45.85 -15.39
N SER A 399 -3.68 46.32 -15.01
CA SER A 399 -3.16 46.19 -13.65
C SER A 399 -3.62 47.35 -12.78
N SER A 400 -4.50 47.08 -11.83
CA SER A 400 -4.82 48.01 -10.74
C SER A 400 -3.92 47.70 -9.54
N GLN A 401 -3.02 48.62 -9.22
CA GLN A 401 -2.29 48.66 -7.96
C GLN A 401 -3.26 48.98 -6.83
N ILE A 402 -3.49 48.02 -5.94
CA ILE A 402 -4.02 48.28 -4.61
C ILE A 402 -2.87 48.03 -3.64
N GLY A 403 -2.42 49.11 -3.01
CA GLY A 403 -1.51 49.07 -1.87
C GLY A 403 -2.24 48.45 -0.67
N GLY A 404 -1.76 47.29 -0.26
CA GLY A 404 -2.24 46.57 0.91
C GLY A 404 -1.08 46.34 1.87
N SER A 405 -1.27 46.83 3.09
CA SER A 405 -0.42 46.74 4.27
C SER A 405 0.40 45.45 4.39
N SER A 406 1.69 45.62 4.64
CA SER A 406 2.63 44.59 5.08
C SER A 406 2.27 44.10 6.49
N THR A 407 1.31 43.19 6.59
CA THR A 407 1.17 42.32 7.76
C THR A 407 2.39 41.40 7.77
N GLN A 408 3.13 41.40 8.89
CA GLN A 408 4.25 40.51 9.13
C GLN A 408 3.79 39.05 8.97
N GLN A 409 3.99 38.53 7.76
CA GLN A 409 3.80 37.13 7.43
C GLN A 409 4.94 36.40 8.13
N GLN A 410 4.68 35.97 9.38
CA GLN A 410 5.53 35.00 10.07
C GLN A 410 5.86 33.88 9.10
N ASP A 411 7.13 33.48 9.07
CA ASP A 411 7.64 32.33 8.32
C ASP A 411 6.91 31.06 8.74
N LEU A 412 5.68 30.91 8.28
CA LEU A 412 4.88 29.73 8.50
C LEU A 412 5.48 28.64 7.61
N PRO A 413 5.87 27.50 8.18
CA PRO A 413 6.49 26.41 7.44
C PRO A 413 5.61 26.09 6.22
N GLY A 414 6.26 25.96 5.05
CA GLY A 414 5.65 25.94 3.73
C GLY A 414 4.47 24.96 3.54
N PRO A 415 3.80 25.00 2.39
CA PRO A 415 2.47 24.41 2.23
C PRO A 415 2.50 22.92 2.53
N LYS A 416 1.97 22.52 3.69
CA LYS A 416 1.81 21.12 4.07
C LYS A 416 0.89 20.42 3.05
N GLY A 417 1.07 19.12 2.84
CA GLY A 417 0.16 18.32 1.98
C GLY A 417 -1.29 18.44 2.44
N ARG A 418 -2.26 18.21 1.53
CA ARG A 418 -3.70 18.40 1.78
C ARG A 418 -4.18 17.65 3.03
N LEU A 419 -3.76 16.39 3.17
CA LEU A 419 -4.11 15.59 4.36
C LEU A 419 -3.54 16.19 5.65
N ALA A 420 -2.31 16.71 5.61
CA ALA A 420 -1.68 17.33 6.78
C ALA A 420 -2.36 18.65 7.18
N ARG A 421 -2.95 19.39 6.23
CA ARG A 421 -3.75 20.59 6.52
C ARG A 421 -5.12 20.22 7.10
N ALA A 422 -5.79 19.22 6.53
CA ALA A 422 -7.03 18.67 7.07
C ALA A 422 -6.87 18.16 8.51
N VAL A 423 -5.79 17.43 8.80
CA VAL A 423 -5.46 17.01 10.18
C VAL A 423 -5.16 18.20 11.08
N LYS A 424 -4.43 19.21 10.60
CA LYS A 424 -4.21 20.43 11.38
C LYS A 424 -5.54 21.09 11.75
N HIS A 425 -6.45 21.21 10.79
CA HIS A 425 -7.77 21.76 11.00
C HIS A 425 -8.57 20.95 12.03
N LEU A 426 -8.63 19.62 11.88
CA LEU A 426 -9.29 18.71 12.83
C LEU A 426 -8.79 18.92 14.26
N LEU A 427 -7.47 19.06 14.46
CA LEU A 427 -6.88 19.09 15.79
C LEU A 427 -6.92 20.48 16.45
N GLU A 428 -6.86 21.55 15.66
CA GLU A 428 -6.66 22.92 16.18
C GLU A 428 -7.88 23.83 16.01
N VAL A 429 -8.70 23.63 14.97
CA VAL A 429 -9.75 24.57 14.55
C VAL A 429 -11.15 23.99 14.66
N ASP A 430 -11.31 22.68 14.42
CA ASP A 430 -12.63 22.04 14.35
C ASP A 430 -13.39 22.14 15.69
N GLU A 431 -14.60 22.72 15.64
CA GLU A 431 -15.50 22.98 16.78
C GLU A 431 -16.27 21.72 17.23
N ARG A 432 -16.07 20.58 16.56
CA ARG A 432 -16.65 19.30 16.98
C ARG A 432 -16.26 18.94 18.43
N PRO A 433 -17.11 18.18 19.14
CA PRO A 433 -16.79 17.71 20.48
C PRO A 433 -15.49 16.90 20.47
N GLU A 434 -14.70 17.04 21.53
CA GLU A 434 -13.36 16.46 21.61
C GLU A 434 -13.39 14.93 21.38
N THR A 435 -14.39 14.25 21.92
CA THR A 435 -14.61 12.80 21.73
C THR A 435 -14.70 12.39 20.26
N GLU A 436 -15.35 13.21 19.42
CA GLU A 436 -15.48 12.95 17.99
C GLU A 436 -14.16 13.22 17.25
N ARG A 437 -13.41 14.25 17.66
CA ARG A 437 -12.09 14.54 17.08
C ARG A 437 -11.08 13.43 17.40
N ILE A 438 -11.10 12.91 18.63
CA ILE A 438 -10.31 11.75 19.08
C ILE A 438 -10.66 10.52 18.24
N ARG A 439 -11.96 10.25 18.03
CA ARG A 439 -12.44 9.13 17.19
C ARG A 439 -11.90 9.23 15.76
N ILE A 440 -12.08 10.38 15.11
CA ILE A 440 -11.61 10.62 13.73
C ILE A 440 -10.08 10.50 13.65
N ALA A 441 -9.36 11.05 14.63
CA ALA A 441 -7.89 10.97 14.68
C ALA A 441 -7.40 9.52 14.85
N GLY A 442 -8.08 8.73 15.69
CA GLY A 442 -7.81 7.30 15.86
C GLY A 442 -8.05 6.49 14.58
N GLU A 443 -9.22 6.69 13.94
CA GLU A 443 -9.55 6.03 12.67
C GLU A 443 -8.56 6.38 11.55
N LEU A 444 -8.10 7.63 11.51
CA LEU A 444 -7.09 8.06 10.54
C LEU A 444 -5.71 7.47 10.85
N ALA A 445 -5.31 7.38 12.11
CA ALA A 445 -4.06 6.73 12.50
C ALA A 445 -4.07 5.23 12.12
N ASP A 446 -5.19 4.55 12.35
CA ASP A 446 -5.38 3.14 11.98
C ASP A 446 -5.38 2.93 10.46
N MET A 447 -6.03 3.83 9.70
CA MET A 447 -5.95 3.82 8.24
C MET A 447 -4.49 3.95 7.78
N LEU A 448 -3.76 4.97 8.25
CA LEU A 448 -2.36 5.20 7.89
C LEU A 448 -1.49 4.00 8.22
N ARG A 449 -1.71 3.34 9.36
CA ARG A 449 -1.03 2.09 9.73
C ARG A 449 -1.29 0.97 8.72
N LYS A 450 -2.56 0.69 8.40
CA LYS A 450 -2.97 -0.39 7.47
C LYS A 450 -2.41 -0.20 6.06
N VAL A 451 -2.34 1.04 5.58
CA VAL A 451 -1.79 1.31 4.24
C VAL A 451 -0.26 1.33 4.21
N GLY A 452 0.42 1.05 5.32
CA GLY A 452 1.89 1.01 5.35
C GLY A 452 2.53 2.39 5.45
N VAL A 453 1.96 3.33 6.22
CA VAL A 453 2.65 4.55 6.67
C VAL A 453 3.33 4.29 8.01
N LYS A 454 4.65 4.44 8.03
CA LYS A 454 5.49 4.09 9.19
C LYS A 454 5.15 4.90 10.44
N ILE A 455 5.44 4.33 11.61
CA ILE A 455 5.18 4.96 12.92
C ILE A 455 5.97 6.24 13.14
N ASP A 456 7.14 6.36 12.50
CA ASP A 456 8.01 7.52 12.56
C ASP A 456 7.51 8.70 11.72
N HIS A 457 6.49 8.51 10.88
CA HIS A 457 5.91 9.57 10.06
C HIS A 457 5.30 10.69 10.94
N PRO A 458 5.66 11.98 10.73
CA PRO A 458 5.25 13.08 11.61
C PRO A 458 3.73 13.21 11.79
N LEU A 459 2.96 12.97 10.72
CA LEU A 459 1.50 13.03 10.78
C LEU A 459 0.93 11.93 11.67
N ARG A 460 1.48 10.71 11.59
CA ARG A 460 1.03 9.58 12.39
C ARG A 460 1.38 9.79 13.86
N LYS A 461 2.60 10.26 14.16
CA LYS A 461 2.98 10.66 15.52
C LYS A 461 2.06 11.73 16.10
N LYS A 462 1.68 12.75 15.32
CA LYS A 462 0.77 13.81 15.78
C LYS A 462 -0.60 13.25 16.12
N LEU A 463 -1.15 12.37 15.28
CA LEU A 463 -2.43 11.71 15.52
C LEU A 463 -2.36 10.80 16.75
N GLU A 464 -1.38 9.91 16.83
CA GLU A 464 -1.22 9.00 17.96
C GLU A 464 -0.99 9.76 19.28
N SER A 465 -0.22 10.85 19.27
CA SER A 465 -0.03 11.72 20.44
C SER A 465 -1.31 12.44 20.85
N PHE A 466 -2.14 12.85 19.91
CA PHE A 466 -3.42 13.48 20.21
C PHE A 466 -4.38 12.49 20.86
N VAL A 467 -4.47 11.27 20.33
CA VAL A 467 -5.38 10.26 20.88
C VAL A 467 -4.90 9.71 22.24
N VAL A 468 -3.59 9.71 22.53
CA VAL A 468 -3.04 9.36 23.86
C VAL A 468 -3.18 10.50 24.87
N GLY A 469 -3.13 11.75 24.40
CA GLY A 469 -3.07 12.94 25.26
C GLY A 469 -4.43 13.42 25.76
N SER A 470 -5.51 13.07 25.06
CA SER A 470 -6.90 13.28 25.48
C SER A 470 -7.40 12.10 26.31
#